data_AF-A0A2M7GGL5-F1
#
_entry.id   AF-A0A2M7GGL5-F1
#
_cell.length_a   1.000
_cell.length_b   1.000
_cell.length_c   1.000
_cell.angle_alpha   90.00
_cell.angle_beta   90.00
_cell.angle_gamma   90.00
#
_symmetry.space_group_name_H-M   'P 1'
#
loop_
_entity.id
_entity.type
_entity.pdbx_description
1 polymer ?
#
loop_
_entity_poly.entity_id
_entity_poly.type
_entity_poly.pdbx_seq_one_letter_code
_entity_poly.pdbx_strand_id
1 'polypeptide(L)'
;MGSNRLFGFVFTGVFLIAGVWTLSEGTADWTATLGTGLLMLSGLCLVLALVAPGLLQGPNRAWTAFGNLLHRIVSPLVLGVLWLAVITPTGLVRRLIGSDSLNRAFDLEAATYWIPRDPPGPSLKDQF
;
A
#
# COMPACT_ATOMS: atom_id res chain seq x y z
N MET A 1 -0.15 -5.44 -17.54
CA MET A 1 -1.39 -6.21 -17.82
C MET A 1 -1.25 -7.55 -17.13
N GLY A 2 -1.99 -7.78 -16.04
CA GLY A 2 -1.88 -9.01 -15.26
C GLY A 2 -2.33 -10.22 -16.07
N SER A 3 -1.65 -11.36 -15.91
CA SER A 3 -2.03 -12.61 -16.55
C SER A 3 -3.44 -13.02 -16.12
N ASN A 4 -4.39 -13.14 -17.06
CA ASN A 4 -5.78 -13.50 -16.78
C ASN A 4 -5.91 -14.85 -16.04
N ARG A 5 -4.94 -15.74 -16.23
CA ARG A 5 -4.84 -17.01 -15.53
C ARG A 5 -4.54 -16.81 -14.04
N LEU A 6 -3.66 -15.87 -13.70
CA LEU A 6 -3.31 -15.57 -12.31
C LEU A 6 -4.52 -15.01 -11.55
N PHE A 7 -5.29 -14.13 -12.19
CA PHE A 7 -6.56 -13.64 -11.64
C PHE A 7 -7.50 -14.81 -11.31
N GLY A 8 -7.70 -15.72 -12.27
CA GLY A 8 -8.51 -16.92 -12.05
C GLY A 8 -8.03 -17.78 -10.88
N PHE A 9 -6.73 -18.06 -10.79
CA PHE A 9 -6.15 -18.85 -9.70
C PHE A 9 -6.30 -18.19 -8.32
N VAL A 10 -6.13 -16.87 -8.23
CA VAL A 10 -6.32 -16.12 -6.97
C VAL A 10 -7.76 -16.27 -6.49
N PHE A 11 -8.75 -16.07 -7.37
CA PHE A 11 -10.16 -16.19 -7.00
C PHE A 11 -10.57 -17.64 -6.69
N THR A 12 -10.04 -18.63 -7.41
CA THR A 12 -10.18 -20.04 -7.04
C THR A 12 -9.66 -20.29 -5.63
N GLY A 13 -8.46 -19.82 -5.31
CA GLY A 13 -7.87 -19.99 -3.97
C GLY A 13 -8.70 -19.31 -2.88
N VAL A 14 -9.14 -18.07 -3.11
CA VAL A 14 -9.99 -17.32 -2.17
C VAL A 14 -11.31 -18.05 -1.90
N PHE A 15 -12.03 -18.47 -2.95
CA PHE A 15 -13.29 -19.18 -2.79
C PHE A 15 -13.12 -20.58 -2.20
N LEU A 16 -12.01 -21.26 -2.49
CA LEU A 16 -11.69 -22.56 -1.92
C LEU A 16 -11.45 -22.44 -0.41
N ILE A 17 -10.59 -21.49 0.02
CA ILE A 17 -10.31 -21.25 1.43
C ILE A 17 -11.58 -20.83 2.17
N ALA A 18 -12.33 -19.87 1.62
CA ALA A 18 -13.58 -19.40 2.23
C ALA A 18 -14.65 -20.51 2.31
N GLY A 19 -14.78 -21.33 1.27
CA GLY A 19 -15.71 -22.46 1.24
C GLY A 19 -15.35 -23.53 2.26
N VAL A 20 -14.08 -23.93 2.33
CA VAL A 20 -13.59 -24.91 3.32
C VAL A 20 -13.74 -24.38 4.73
N TRP A 21 -13.39 -23.12 4.97
CA TRP A 21 -13.51 -22.49 6.30
C TRP A 21 -14.97 -22.45 6.74
N THR A 22 -15.88 -21.98 5.88
CA THR A 22 -17.32 -21.91 6.19
C THR A 22 -17.90 -23.30 6.52
N LEU A 23 -17.45 -24.36 5.84
CA LEU A 23 -17.86 -25.74 6.12
C LEU A 23 -17.26 -26.29 7.41
N SER A 24 -16.07 -25.84 7.81
CA SER A 24 -15.40 -26.29 9.04
C SER A 24 -16.02 -25.70 10.33
N GLU A 25 -16.62 -24.50 10.24
CA GLU A 25 -17.27 -23.84 11.39
C GLU A 25 -18.79 -24.10 11.44
N GLY A 26 -19.35 -24.71 10.40
CA GLY A 26 -20.79 -24.79 10.18
C GLY A 26 -21.53 -25.76 11.11
N THR A 27 -22.13 -25.24 12.18
CA THR A 27 -23.14 -25.92 13.00
C THR A 27 -24.58 -25.68 12.53
N ALA A 28 -24.78 -24.83 11.51
CA ALA A 28 -26.09 -24.40 11.02
C ALA A 28 -26.25 -24.62 9.50
N ASP A 29 -27.42 -25.10 9.05
CA ASP A 29 -27.67 -25.54 7.66
C ASP A 29 -27.39 -24.48 6.58
N TRP A 30 -27.56 -23.19 6.90
CA TRP A 30 -27.30 -22.09 5.97
C TRP A 30 -25.79 -21.97 5.63
N THR A 31 -24.90 -22.32 6.56
CA THR A 31 -23.45 -22.29 6.35
C THR A 31 -22.99 -23.40 5.39
N ALA A 32 -23.62 -24.57 5.44
CA ALA A 32 -23.35 -25.67 4.51
C ALA A 32 -23.74 -25.30 3.08
N THR A 33 -24.87 -24.60 2.91
CA THR A 33 -25.34 -24.13 1.60
C THR A 33 -24.41 -23.07 1.01
N LEU A 34 -23.93 -22.13 1.84
CA LEU A 34 -22.96 -21.12 1.40
C LEU A 34 -21.60 -21.72 1.08
N GLY A 35 -21.09 -22.63 1.92
CA GLY A 35 -19.78 -23.26 1.73
C GLY A 35 -19.73 -24.13 0.47
N THR A 36 -20.77 -24.91 0.21
CA THR A 36 -20.89 -25.70 -1.04
C THR A 36 -21.01 -24.80 -2.27
N GLY A 37 -21.78 -23.71 -2.20
CA GLY A 37 -21.86 -22.71 -3.26
C GLY A 37 -20.50 -22.05 -3.58
N LEU A 38 -19.72 -21.71 -2.55
CA LEU A 38 -18.37 -21.16 -2.70
C LEU A 38 -17.40 -22.17 -3.34
N LEU A 39 -17.49 -23.45 -2.98
CA LEU A 39 -16.69 -24.50 -3.61
C LEU A 39 -17.06 -24.71 -5.08
N MET A 40 -18.35 -24.68 -5.43
CA MET A 40 -18.78 -24.75 -6.83
C MET A 40 -18.26 -23.55 -7.63
N LEU A 41 -18.31 -22.35 -7.05
CA LEU A 41 -17.79 -21.14 -7.68
C LEU A 41 -16.26 -21.19 -7.84
N SER A 42 -15.55 -21.78 -6.88
CA SER A 42 -14.10 -22.03 -6.96
C SER A 42 -13.76 -22.96 -8.12
N GLY A 43 -14.49 -24.08 -8.25
CA GLY A 43 -14.34 -25.03 -9.36
C GLY A 43 -14.64 -24.39 -10.72
N LEU A 44 -15.70 -23.59 -10.80
CA LEU A 44 -16.04 -22.84 -12.01
C LEU A 44 -14.93 -21.85 -12.39
N CYS A 45 -14.40 -21.08 -11.44
CA CYS A 45 -13.26 -20.19 -11.68
C CYS A 45 -12.03 -20.95 -12.16
N LEU A 46 -11.75 -22.13 -11.60
CA LEU A 46 -10.60 -22.94 -11.98
C LEU A 46 -10.73 -23.44 -13.42
N VAL A 47 -11.90 -23.94 -13.80
CA VAL A 47 -12.19 -24.39 -15.16
C VAL A 47 -12.09 -23.23 -16.14
N LEU A 48 -12.65 -22.06 -15.81
CA LEU A 48 -12.57 -20.87 -16.65
C LEU A 48 -11.13 -20.37 -16.79
N ALA A 49 -10.32 -20.44 -15.73
CA ALA A 49 -8.91 -20.06 -15.75
C ALA A 49 -8.06 -20.96 -16.67
N LEU A 50 -8.39 -22.26 -16.73
CA LEU A 50 -7.66 -23.26 -17.53
C LEU A 50 -8.12 -23.29 -18.99
N VAL A 51 -9.43 -23.32 -19.24
CA VAL A 51 -10.02 -23.55 -20.56
C VAL A 51 -10.18 -22.25 -21.35
N ALA A 52 -10.65 -21.18 -20.71
CA ALA A 52 -11.04 -19.96 -21.40
C ALA A 52 -10.64 -18.69 -20.61
N PRO A 53 -9.33 -18.44 -20.42
CA PRO A 53 -8.85 -17.26 -19.70
C PRO A 53 -9.24 -15.93 -20.38
N GLY A 54 -9.71 -15.98 -21.63
CA GLY A 54 -10.24 -14.83 -22.36
C GLY A 54 -11.52 -14.26 -21.75
N LEU A 55 -12.43 -15.09 -21.21
CA LEU A 55 -13.66 -14.59 -20.57
C LEU A 55 -13.37 -13.86 -19.25
N LEU A 56 -12.29 -14.21 -18.57
CA LEU A 56 -11.85 -13.56 -17.33
C LEU A 56 -11.22 -12.18 -17.57
N GLN A 57 -11.01 -11.75 -18.82
CA GLN A 57 -10.42 -10.45 -19.15
C GLN A 57 -11.26 -9.26 -18.67
N GLY A 58 -12.57 -9.32 -18.89
CA GLY A 58 -13.49 -8.25 -18.47
C GLY A 58 -13.47 -8.05 -16.95
N PRO A 59 -13.76 -9.09 -16.15
CA PRO A 59 -13.67 -9.04 -14.69
C PRO A 59 -12.29 -8.65 -14.17
N ASN A 60 -11.21 -9.19 -14.75
CA ASN A 60 -9.84 -8.85 -14.35
C ASN A 60 -9.54 -7.35 -14.56
N ARG A 61 -10.00 -6.77 -15.67
CA ARG A 61 -9.84 -5.33 -15.93
C ARG A 61 -10.63 -4.48 -14.95
N ALA A 62 -11.88 -4.86 -14.65
CA ALA A 62 -12.71 -4.16 -13.66
C ALA A 62 -12.09 -4.24 -12.26
N TRP A 63 -11.61 -5.41 -11.85
CA TRP A 63 -10.92 -5.62 -10.59
C TRP A 63 -9.64 -4.78 -10.49
N THR A 64 -8.84 -4.75 -11.56
CA THR A 64 -7.62 -3.94 -11.61
C THR A 64 -7.95 -2.44 -11.51
N ALA A 65 -8.99 -1.98 -12.21
CA ALA A 65 -9.43 -0.59 -12.13
C ALA A 65 -9.91 -0.23 -10.71
N PHE A 66 -10.65 -1.13 -10.06
CA PHE A 66 -11.05 -0.98 -8.67
C PHE A 66 -9.84 -0.91 -7.73
N GLY A 67 -8.86 -1.81 -7.90
CA GLY A 67 -7.61 -1.78 -7.14
C GLY A 67 -6.84 -0.47 -7.30
N ASN A 68 -6.80 0.09 -8.51
CA ASN A 68 -6.18 1.39 -8.76
C ASN A 68 -6.94 2.56 -8.10
N LEU A 69 -8.27 2.52 -8.14
CA LEU A 69 -9.10 3.52 -7.46
C LEU A 69 -8.88 3.46 -5.94
N LEU A 70 -8.88 2.26 -5.37
CA LEU A 70 -8.60 2.04 -3.96
C LEU A 70 -7.19 2.53 -3.60
N HIS A 71 -6.18 2.20 -4.42
CA HIS A 71 -4.80 2.66 -4.22
C HIS A 71 -4.71 4.19 -4.20
N ARG A 72 -5.47 4.88 -5.07
CA ARG A 72 -5.52 6.36 -5.09
C ARG A 72 -6.02 6.96 -3.77
N ILE A 73 -6.84 6.24 -3.00
CA ILE A 73 -7.35 6.67 -1.69
C ILE A 73 -6.40 6.21 -0.58
N VAL A 74 -5.97 4.95 -0.62
CA VAL A 74 -5.13 4.35 0.41
C VAL A 74 -3.73 4.98 0.43
N SER A 75 -3.14 5.26 -0.73
CA SER A 75 -1.80 5.87 -0.82
C SER A 75 -1.70 7.19 -0.06
N PRO A 76 -2.51 8.24 -0.34
CA PRO A 76 -2.46 9.48 0.44
C PRO A 76 -2.88 9.29 1.89
N LEU A 77 -3.76 8.34 2.21
CA LEU A 77 -4.14 8.04 3.60
C LEU A 77 -2.96 7.47 4.39
N VAL A 78 -2.25 6.48 3.82
CA VAL A 78 -1.04 5.89 4.42
C VAL A 78 0.05 6.95 4.56
N LEU A 79 0.28 7.76 3.54
CA LEU A 79 1.23 8.89 3.61
C LEU A 79 0.83 9.91 4.68
N GLY A 80 -0.46 10.23 4.80
CA GLY A 80 -0.98 11.13 5.83
C GLY A 80 -0.78 10.57 7.23
N VAL A 81 -1.05 9.27 7.43
CA VAL A 81 -0.78 8.57 8.69
C VAL A 81 0.71 8.56 9.00
N LEU A 82 1.58 8.23 8.04
CA LEU A 82 3.03 8.29 8.24
C LEU A 82 3.51 9.69 8.62
N TRP A 83 2.99 10.72 7.95
CA TRP A 83 3.33 12.10 8.27
C TRP A 83 2.93 12.44 9.70
N LEU A 84 1.67 12.19 10.08
CA LEU A 84 1.16 12.50 11.42
C LEU A 84 1.73 11.62 12.54
N ALA A 85 2.02 10.35 12.27
CA ALA A 85 2.47 9.39 13.28
C ALA A 85 3.98 9.35 13.44
N VAL A 86 4.76 9.73 12.41
CA VAL A 86 6.22 9.66 12.43
C VAL A 86 6.83 11.05 12.27
N ILE A 87 6.52 11.75 11.17
CA ILE A 87 7.21 13.00 10.81
C ILE A 87 6.85 14.14 11.79
N THR A 88 5.56 14.37 12.00
CA THR A 88 5.05 15.42 12.89
C THR A 88 5.52 15.27 14.33
N PRO A 89 5.42 14.09 14.99
CA PRO A 89 5.91 13.95 16.36
C PRO A 89 7.43 14.06 16.44
N THR A 90 8.18 13.58 15.43
CA THR A 90 9.63 13.77 15.39
C THR A 90 9.99 15.26 15.38
N GLY A 91 9.30 16.06 14.56
CA GLY A 91 9.47 17.52 14.53
C GLY A 91 9.06 18.19 15.85
N LEU A 92 7.95 17.75 16.46
CA LEU A 92 7.48 18.28 17.74
C LEU A 92 8.47 17.98 18.87
N VAL A 93 8.98 16.75 18.94
CA VAL A 93 10.00 16.34 19.92
C VAL A 93 11.27 17.16 19.74
N ARG A 94 11.76 17.35 18.49
CA ARG A 94 12.93 18.22 18.22
C ARG A 94 12.70 19.66 18.66
N ARG A 95 11.48 20.18 18.50
CA ARG A 95 11.09 21.53 18.96
C ARG A 95 11.05 21.62 20.49
N LEU A 96 10.54 20.60 21.17
CA LEU A 96 10.51 20.54 22.63
C LEU A 96 11.91 20.41 23.25
N ILE A 97 12.82 19.68 22.60
CA ILE A 97 14.22 19.55 23.02
C ILE A 97 15.01 20.86 22.78
N GLY A 98 14.44 21.84 22.06
CA GLY A 98 15.12 23.11 21.75
C GLY A 98 16.18 22.99 20.66
N SER A 99 16.19 21.88 19.91
CA SER A 99 17.12 21.68 18.80
C SER A 99 16.71 22.52 17.58
N ASP A 100 17.19 23.76 17.52
CA ASP A 100 17.05 24.61 16.33
C ASP A 100 18.19 24.34 15.33
N SER A 101 18.13 23.22 14.61
CA SER A 101 19.13 22.90 13.57
C SER A 101 19.15 23.91 12.41
N LEU A 102 18.19 24.83 12.34
CA LEU A 102 18.06 25.78 11.24
C LEU A 102 18.29 27.23 11.67
N ASN A 103 18.70 27.49 12.92
CA ASN A 103 18.93 28.84 13.47
C ASN A 103 17.84 29.83 13.02
N ARG A 104 16.57 29.46 13.23
CA ARG A 104 15.40 30.21 12.74
C ARG A 104 15.08 31.43 13.59
N ALA A 105 15.63 31.52 14.79
CA ALA A 105 15.52 32.72 15.62
C ALA A 105 16.24 33.89 14.96
N PHE A 106 15.54 35.02 14.82
CA PHE A 106 16.10 36.25 14.25
C PHE A 106 16.93 36.95 15.34
N ASP A 107 18.24 37.03 15.13
CA ASP A 107 19.20 37.77 15.94
C ASP A 107 19.43 39.16 15.32
N LEU A 108 19.01 40.21 16.05
CA LEU A 108 19.15 41.60 15.62
C LEU A 108 20.58 42.14 15.82
N GLU A 109 21.39 41.47 16.63
CA GLU A 109 22.78 41.86 16.92
C GLU A 109 23.79 41.09 16.05
N ALA A 110 23.34 40.08 15.30
CA ALA A 110 24.19 39.32 14.40
C ALA A 110 24.68 40.16 13.20
N ALA A 111 26.01 40.30 13.09
CA ALA A 111 26.64 40.98 11.95
C ALA A 111 26.40 40.25 10.60
N THR A 112 26.25 38.92 10.64
CA THR A 112 25.88 38.10 9.48
C THR A 112 25.34 36.74 9.94
N TYR A 113 24.33 36.21 9.23
CA TYR A 113 23.82 34.85 9.42
C TYR A 113 24.63 33.79 8.65
N TRP A 114 25.69 34.22 7.95
CA TRP A 114 26.54 33.30 7.20
C TRP A 114 27.28 32.36 8.14
N ILE A 115 27.04 31.06 8.03
CA ILE A 115 27.76 30.04 8.79
C ILE A 115 29.05 29.70 8.00
N PRO A 116 30.24 30.12 8.47
CA PRO A 116 31.50 29.77 7.81
C PRO A 116 31.70 28.25 7.87
N ARG A 117 32.09 27.65 6.74
CA ARG A 117 32.40 26.22 6.66
C ARG A 117 33.91 26.03 6.64
N ASP A 118 34.42 25.24 7.59
CA ASP A 118 35.81 24.82 7.66
C ASP A 118 35.86 23.29 7.87
N PRO A 119 36.46 22.51 6.94
CA PRO A 119 37.13 22.95 5.71
C PRO A 119 36.17 23.52 4.65
N PRO A 120 36.65 24.40 3.77
CA PRO A 120 35.88 24.83 2.60
C PRO A 120 35.48 23.61 1.77
N GLY A 121 34.22 23.56 1.35
CA GLY A 121 33.73 22.47 0.49
C GLY A 121 34.55 22.35 -0.80
N PRO A 122 34.58 21.16 -1.44
CA PRO A 122 35.39 20.92 -2.63
C PRO A 122 35.10 21.98 -3.70
N SER A 123 36.16 22.58 -4.25
CA SER A 123 35.99 23.62 -5.24
C SER A 123 35.44 23.00 -6.52
N LEU A 124 34.59 23.73 -7.26
CA LEU A 124 34.05 23.24 -8.54
C LEU A 124 35.16 22.95 -9.57
N LYS A 125 36.37 23.48 -9.36
CA LYS A 125 37.54 23.19 -10.19
C LYS A 125 38.15 21.82 -9.92
N ASP A 126 37.80 21.19 -8.79
CA ASP A 126 38.30 19.86 -8.40
C ASP A 126 37.29 18.74 -8.73
N GLN A 127 36.18 19.07 -9.41
CA GLN A 127 35.12 18.13 -9.77
C GLN A 127 35.23 17.58 -11.20
N PHE A 128 36.11 18.13 -12.03
CA PHE A 128 36.39 17.71 -13.41
C PHE A 128 37.88 17.49 -13.61
#